data_AF-A0A3L7WQT7-F1
#
_entry.id   AF-A0A3L7WQT7-F1
#
_cell.length_a   1.000
_cell.length_b   1.000
_cell.length_c   1.000
_cell.angle_alpha   90.00
_cell.angle_beta   90.00
_cell.angle_gamma   90.00
#
_symmetry.space_group_name_H-M   'P 1'
#
loop_
_entity.id
_entity.type
_entity.pdbx_description
1 polymer ?
#
loop_
_entity_poly.entity_id
_entity_poly.type
_entity_poly.pdbx_seq_one_letter_code
_entity_poly.pdbx_strand_id
1 'polypeptide(L)'
;MSEPRAQRQRMRQRRLLRRTLPHLVTGIVTLAVSWLWFGRAPQSVLTEYVARRATATATPARPIGTPTPVVIVPADITRQELLDVTAQTNALWSAVYVSRAQLHAADLAAAVELNDVVRAQQVLLSLDDALAMAAEVAPTEYRDPIAQLRLEVIGIRQDFPIRPDGIGARVQRIRQALVPLIGAPVPTR
;
A
#
# COMPACT_ATOMS: atom_id res chain seq x y z
N MET A 1 21.69 0.02 -65.44
CA MET A 1 20.27 0.43 -65.32
C MET A 1 19.57 -0.52 -64.35
N SER A 2 19.51 -0.17 -63.06
CA SER A 2 19.04 -1.08 -62.01
C SER A 2 18.19 -0.36 -60.95
N GLU A 3 17.05 0.25 -61.32
CA GLU A 3 16.13 0.89 -60.36
C GLU A 3 14.63 0.64 -60.64
N PRO A 4 14.09 -0.57 -60.40
CA PRO A 4 12.63 -0.69 -60.21
C PRO A 4 12.19 -1.37 -58.90
N ARG A 5 13.13 -1.87 -58.08
CA ARG A 5 12.80 -2.62 -56.85
C ARG A 5 12.56 -1.72 -55.62
N ALA A 6 13.33 -0.65 -55.47
CA ALA A 6 13.24 0.26 -54.32
C ALA A 6 11.90 1.04 -54.27
N GLN A 7 11.33 1.40 -55.43
CA GLN A 7 10.06 2.14 -55.50
C GLN A 7 8.84 1.29 -55.11
N ARG A 8 8.80 0.01 -55.48
CA ARG A 8 7.70 -0.90 -55.13
C ARG A 8 7.64 -1.20 -53.63
N GLN A 9 8.80 -1.23 -52.97
CA GLN A 9 8.92 -1.47 -51.53
C GLN A 9 8.37 -0.28 -50.72
N ARG A 10 8.66 0.96 -51.13
CA ARG A 10 8.16 2.19 -50.49
C ARG A 10 6.63 2.33 -50.58
N MET A 11 6.02 1.92 -51.70
CA MET A 11 4.55 1.97 -51.85
C MET A 11 3.83 0.91 -51.00
N ARG A 12 4.41 -0.29 -50.85
CA ARG A 12 3.87 -1.33 -49.94
C ARG A 12 4.02 -0.92 -48.47
N GLN A 13 5.14 -0.34 -48.08
CA GLN A 13 5.36 0.17 -46.72
C GLN A 13 4.36 1.30 -46.36
N ARG A 14 4.11 2.25 -47.27
CA ARG A 14 3.11 3.32 -47.04
C ARG A 14 1.68 2.81 -46.88
N ARG A 15 1.30 1.71 -47.54
CA ARG A 15 -0.03 1.09 -47.37
C ARG A 15 -0.16 0.34 -46.04
N LEU A 16 0.92 -0.28 -45.55
CA LEU A 16 0.95 -0.93 -44.23
C LEU A 16 0.91 0.10 -43.08
N LEU A 17 1.67 1.19 -43.19
CA LEU A 17 1.67 2.28 -42.19
C LEU A 17 0.32 3.00 -42.06
N ARG A 18 -0.44 3.15 -43.15
CA ARG A 18 -1.79 3.75 -43.09
C ARG A 18 -2.83 2.87 -42.42
N ARG A 19 -2.59 1.55 -42.29
CA ARG A 19 -3.55 0.61 -41.72
C ARG A 19 -3.41 0.46 -40.21
N THR A 20 -2.23 0.76 -39.65
CA THR A 20 -1.96 0.71 -38.20
C THR A 20 -2.11 2.06 -37.50
N LEU A 21 -2.16 3.15 -38.26
CA LEU A 21 -2.33 4.52 -37.78
C LEU A 21 -3.56 4.75 -36.86
N PRO A 22 -4.76 4.18 -37.13
CA PRO A 22 -5.92 4.44 -36.27
C PRO A 22 -5.78 3.82 -34.88
N HIS A 23 -5.12 2.67 -34.76
CA HIS A 23 -4.98 1.96 -33.48
C HIS A 23 -3.99 2.65 -32.52
N LEU A 24 -2.96 3.30 -33.05
CA LEU A 24 -2.03 4.11 -32.24
C LEU A 24 -2.72 5.34 -31.65
N VAL A 25 -3.61 5.98 -32.42
CA VAL A 25 -4.40 7.11 -31.92
C VAL A 25 -5.35 6.66 -30.82
N THR A 26 -6.00 5.49 -30.97
CA THR A 26 -6.91 4.98 -29.92
C THR A 26 -6.16 4.68 -28.62
N GLY A 27 -4.97 4.08 -28.69
CA GLY A 27 -4.16 3.79 -27.51
C GLY A 27 -3.70 5.04 -26.76
N ILE A 28 -3.32 6.10 -27.49
CA ILE A 28 -2.93 7.38 -26.87
C ILE A 28 -4.14 8.05 -26.22
N VAL A 29 -5.31 8.01 -26.85
CA VAL A 29 -6.54 8.58 -26.29
C VAL A 29 -7.00 7.83 -25.04
N THR A 30 -6.95 6.50 -25.01
CA THR A 30 -7.29 5.75 -23.79
C THR A 30 -6.31 6.01 -22.66
N LEU A 31 -5.01 6.15 -22.94
CA LEU A 31 -4.02 6.58 -21.95
C LEU A 31 -4.30 8.00 -21.42
N ALA A 32 -4.63 8.94 -22.31
CA ALA A 32 -4.95 10.31 -21.92
C ALA A 32 -6.23 10.40 -21.06
N VAL A 33 -7.27 9.64 -21.42
CA VAL A 33 -8.52 9.56 -20.65
C VAL A 33 -8.28 8.85 -19.31
N SER A 34 -7.52 7.75 -19.29
CA SER A 34 -7.15 7.07 -18.05
C SER A 34 -6.35 7.98 -17.13
N TRP A 35 -5.44 8.79 -17.65
CA TRP A 35 -4.67 9.76 -16.87
C TRP A 35 -5.53 10.91 -16.36
N LEU A 36 -6.50 11.37 -17.15
CA LEU A 36 -7.42 12.43 -16.72
C LEU A 36 -8.36 11.97 -15.59
N TRP A 37 -8.75 10.70 -15.57
CA TRP A 37 -9.65 10.13 -14.56
C TRP A 37 -8.91 9.60 -13.31
N PHE A 38 -7.70 9.07 -13.44
CA PHE A 38 -6.91 8.53 -12.32
C PHE A 38 -5.77 9.45 -11.83
N GLY A 39 -5.44 10.52 -12.56
CA GLY A 39 -4.35 11.45 -12.22
C GLY A 39 -4.67 12.44 -11.10
N ARG A 40 -5.92 12.52 -10.64
CA ARG A 40 -6.28 13.23 -9.41
C ARG A 40 -6.12 12.30 -8.21
N ALA A 41 -4.86 12.04 -7.83
CA ALA A 41 -4.58 11.63 -6.47
C ALA A 41 -5.06 12.75 -5.51
N PRO A 42 -5.80 12.43 -4.44
CA PRO A 42 -6.12 13.42 -3.42
C PRO A 42 -4.82 13.98 -2.85
N GLN A 43 -4.68 15.30 -2.92
CA GLN A 43 -3.58 16.00 -2.29
C GLN A 43 -3.58 15.68 -0.79
N SER A 44 -2.41 15.26 -0.34
CA SER A 44 -1.94 15.07 1.01
C SER A 44 -2.61 16.02 2.02
N VAL A 45 -3.51 15.49 2.87
CA VAL A 45 -4.03 16.19 4.06
C VAL A 45 -3.01 16.14 5.22
N LEU A 46 -1.72 16.01 4.91
CA LEU A 46 -0.64 15.93 5.91
C LEU A 46 -0.06 17.29 6.31
N THR A 47 -0.47 18.38 5.66
CA THR A 47 0.17 19.69 5.88
C THR A 47 -0.43 20.50 7.04
N GLU A 48 -1.62 20.17 7.55
CA GLU A 48 -2.28 21.02 8.55
C GLU A 48 -1.95 20.64 10.01
N TYR A 49 -1.52 19.41 10.28
CA TYR A 49 -1.20 19.00 11.66
C TYR A 49 0.13 19.57 12.19
N VAL A 50 1.07 19.96 11.32
CA VAL A 50 2.37 20.51 11.71
C VAL A 50 2.29 22.00 12.08
N ALA A 51 1.30 22.75 11.58
CA ALA A 51 1.23 24.20 11.75
C ALA A 51 0.84 24.66 13.17
N ARG A 52 0.25 23.80 14.01
CA ARG A 52 -0.28 24.22 15.33
C ARG A 52 0.68 24.01 16.51
N ARG A 53 1.88 23.47 16.31
CA ARG A 53 2.84 23.22 17.41
C ARG A 53 4.15 24.02 17.35
N ALA A 54 4.29 24.93 16.38
CA ALA A 54 5.48 25.76 16.22
C ALA A 54 5.35 27.13 16.91
N THR A 55 5.10 27.13 18.23
CA THR A 55 5.42 28.27 19.11
C THR A 55 6.24 27.75 20.28
N ALA A 56 7.40 27.19 19.96
CA ALA A 56 8.48 27.02 20.92
C ALA A 56 9.69 27.78 20.39
N THR A 57 10.09 28.78 21.16
CA THR A 57 11.21 29.71 21.00
C THR A 57 12.43 29.10 20.31
N ALA A 58 12.88 29.74 19.23
CA ALA A 58 14.07 29.37 18.49
C ALA A 58 15.34 29.62 19.31
N THR A 59 16.00 28.55 19.75
CA THR A 59 17.44 28.55 20.07
C THR A 59 18.20 28.32 18.76
N PRO A 60 19.30 29.04 18.46
CA PRO A 60 20.00 28.86 17.19
C PRO A 60 20.58 27.44 17.09
N ALA A 61 20.08 26.69 16.12
CA ALA A 61 20.56 25.35 15.80
C ALA A 61 21.95 25.42 15.14
N ARG A 62 22.89 24.70 15.73
CA ARG A 62 24.19 24.35 15.15
C ARG A 62 23.95 23.64 13.80
N PRO A 63 24.72 23.90 12.74
CA PRO A 63 24.53 23.22 11.45
C PRO A 63 24.74 21.71 11.64
N ILE A 64 23.64 20.95 11.55
CA ILE A 64 23.67 19.49 11.50
C ILE A 64 24.11 19.15 10.09
N GLY A 65 25.36 18.72 9.95
CA GLY A 65 25.84 18.10 8.72
C GLY A 65 24.93 16.93 8.37
N THR A 66 24.50 16.87 7.11
CA THR A 66 23.74 15.75 6.56
C THR A 66 24.47 14.45 6.92
N PRO A 67 23.92 13.56 7.76
CA PRO A 67 24.54 12.27 7.98
C PRO A 67 24.39 11.49 6.68
N THR A 68 25.43 11.45 5.87
CA THR A 68 25.63 10.37 4.91
C THR A 68 25.59 9.08 5.72
N PRO A 69 24.74 8.10 5.39
CA PRO A 69 24.78 6.80 6.05
C PRO A 69 26.11 6.13 5.66
N VAL A 70 27.11 6.30 6.52
CA VAL A 70 28.32 5.47 6.46
C VAL A 70 27.87 4.10 6.95
N VAL A 71 27.64 3.18 6.03
CA VAL A 71 27.48 1.77 6.36
C VAL A 71 28.87 1.26 6.74
N ILE A 72 29.25 1.47 8.00
CA ILE A 72 30.37 0.75 8.61
C ILE A 72 29.84 -0.65 8.85
N VAL A 73 30.10 -1.57 7.91
CA VAL A 73 29.96 -3.00 8.17
C VAL A 73 31.17 -3.38 9.02
N PRO A 74 31.04 -3.70 10.32
CA PRO A 74 32.16 -4.27 11.07
C PRO A 74 32.66 -5.51 10.32
N ALA A 75 33.97 -5.71 10.25
CA ALA A 75 34.54 -6.88 9.58
C ALA A 75 34.10 -8.22 10.21
N ASP A 76 33.55 -8.19 11.42
CA ASP A 76 33.13 -9.35 12.22
C ASP A 76 31.61 -9.37 12.50
N ILE A 77 30.74 -9.05 11.53
CA ILE A 77 29.29 -9.31 11.71
C ILE A 77 29.09 -10.81 11.85
N THR A 78 28.58 -11.22 13.00
CA THR A 78 28.23 -12.63 13.22
C THR A 78 26.93 -12.97 12.52
N ARG A 79 26.76 -14.23 12.09
CA ARG A 79 25.49 -14.72 11.53
C ARG A 79 24.30 -14.43 12.44
N GLN A 80 24.53 -14.40 13.76
CA GLN A 80 23.50 -14.15 14.76
C GLN A 80 23.01 -12.69 14.74
N GLU A 81 23.91 -11.72 14.60
CA GLU A 81 23.55 -10.30 14.51
C GLU A 81 22.75 -10.02 13.24
N LEU A 82 23.10 -10.66 12.12
CA LEU A 82 22.34 -10.54 10.88
C LEU A 82 20.91 -11.08 11.03
N LEU A 83 20.74 -12.22 11.72
CA LEU A 83 19.42 -12.79 12.01
C LEU A 83 18.59 -11.88 12.91
N ASP A 84 19.22 -11.25 13.91
CA ASP A 84 18.54 -10.32 14.82
C ASP A 84 18.06 -9.06 14.09
N VAL A 85 18.93 -8.42 13.29
CA VAL A 85 18.55 -7.26 12.46
C VAL A 85 17.42 -7.62 11.48
N THR A 86 17.47 -8.81 10.88
CA THR A 86 16.40 -9.29 9.99
C THR A 86 15.08 -9.46 10.76
N ALA A 87 15.12 -10.03 11.96
CA ALA A 87 13.94 -10.19 12.80
C ALA A 87 13.33 -8.84 13.21
N GLN A 88 14.16 -7.87 13.60
CA GLN A 88 13.71 -6.51 13.92
C GLN A 88 13.10 -5.80 12.72
N THR A 89 13.71 -5.97 11.54
CA THR A 89 13.20 -5.41 10.28
C THR A 89 11.84 -6.00 9.92
N ASN A 90 11.69 -7.32 10.05
CA ASN A 90 10.43 -8.02 9.80
C ASN A 90 9.33 -7.59 10.79
N ALA A 91 9.67 -7.45 12.07
CA ALA A 91 8.75 -6.94 13.08
C ALA A 91 8.27 -5.51 12.76
N LEU A 92 9.18 -4.64 12.30
CA LEU A 92 8.84 -3.28 11.87
C LEU A 92 7.89 -3.29 10.67
N TRP A 93 8.17 -4.10 9.64
CA TRP A 93 7.29 -4.22 8.49
C TRP A 93 5.91 -4.78 8.88
N SER A 94 5.86 -5.75 9.78
CA SER A 94 4.61 -6.27 10.31
C SER A 94 3.78 -5.16 10.95
N ALA A 95 4.39 -4.34 11.80
CA ALA A 95 3.72 -3.20 12.43
C ALA A 95 3.20 -2.18 11.39
N VAL A 96 3.96 -1.92 10.32
CA VAL A 96 3.52 -1.06 9.21
C VAL A 96 2.26 -1.63 8.52
N TYR A 97 2.25 -2.94 8.23
CA TYR A 97 1.10 -3.58 7.58
C TYR A 97 -0.12 -3.65 8.50
N VAL A 98 0.06 -3.92 9.79
CA VAL A 98 -1.02 -3.86 10.79
C VAL A 98 -1.58 -2.44 10.92
N SER A 99 -0.72 -1.43 10.90
CA SER A 99 -1.16 -0.02 10.90
C SER A 99 -1.99 0.32 9.66
N ARG A 100 -1.60 -0.20 8.50
CA ARG A 100 -2.40 -0.08 7.27
C ARG A 100 -3.74 -0.81 7.39
N ALA A 101 -3.75 -2.01 7.97
CA ALA A 101 -4.99 -2.73 8.25
C ALA A 101 -5.93 -1.92 9.16
N GLN A 102 -5.41 -1.20 10.17
CA GLN A 102 -6.26 -0.32 10.98
C GLN A 102 -6.90 0.82 10.19
N LEU A 103 -6.16 1.44 9.27
CA LEU A 103 -6.71 2.47 8.39
C LEU A 103 -7.85 1.90 7.54
N HIS A 104 -7.66 0.74 6.93
CA HIS A 104 -8.71 0.07 6.16
C HIS A 104 -9.90 -0.34 7.05
N ALA A 105 -9.68 -0.77 8.29
CA ALA A 105 -10.77 -1.08 9.22
C ALA A 105 -11.58 0.17 9.61
N ALA A 106 -10.96 1.35 9.68
CA ALA A 106 -11.66 2.61 9.88
C ALA A 106 -12.45 3.02 8.63
N ASP A 107 -11.86 2.89 7.43
CA ASP A 107 -12.55 3.13 6.16
C ASP A 107 -13.75 2.20 5.97
N LEU A 108 -13.62 0.95 6.40
CA LEU A 108 -14.68 -0.04 6.36
C LEU A 108 -15.83 0.35 7.29
N ALA A 109 -15.52 0.81 8.50
CA ALA A 109 -16.54 1.29 9.44
C ALA A 109 -17.33 2.46 8.82
N ALA A 110 -16.64 3.43 8.22
CA ALA A 110 -17.29 4.54 7.54
C ALA A 110 -18.15 4.09 6.35
N ALA A 111 -17.68 3.14 5.54
CA ALA A 111 -18.46 2.59 4.43
C ALA A 111 -19.72 1.84 4.91
N VAL A 112 -19.61 1.08 6.01
CA VAL A 112 -20.74 0.38 6.62
C VAL A 112 -21.77 1.36 7.20
N GLU A 113 -21.33 2.43 7.89
CA GLU A 113 -22.21 3.48 8.42
C GLU A 113 -22.99 4.19 7.30
N LEU A 114 -22.36 4.40 6.15
CA LEU A 114 -22.98 4.99 4.96
C LEU A 114 -23.81 4.00 4.14
N ASN A 115 -23.89 2.73 4.54
CA ASN A 115 -24.49 1.63 3.77
C ASN A 115 -23.93 1.49 2.34
N ASP A 116 -22.66 1.88 2.12
CA ASP A 116 -21.99 1.76 0.83
C ASP A 116 -21.41 0.34 0.68
N VAL A 117 -22.23 -0.56 0.16
CA VAL A 117 -21.90 -1.98 0.06
C VAL A 117 -20.70 -2.24 -0.85
N VAL A 118 -20.62 -1.51 -1.97
CA VAL A 118 -19.55 -1.69 -2.96
C VAL A 118 -18.21 -1.25 -2.37
N ARG A 119 -18.18 -0.08 -1.74
CA ARG A 119 -16.97 0.42 -1.08
C ARG A 119 -16.56 -0.48 0.07
N ALA A 120 -17.49 -0.93 0.91
CA ALA A 120 -17.20 -1.82 2.01
C ALA A 120 -16.57 -3.15 1.53
N GLN A 121 -17.06 -3.73 0.43
CA GLN A 121 -16.45 -4.93 -0.17
C GLN A 121 -15.03 -4.68 -0.68
N GLN A 122 -14.77 -3.55 -1.33
CA GLN A 122 -13.43 -3.17 -1.79
C GLN A 122 -12.47 -2.99 -0.61
N VAL A 123 -12.91 -2.29 0.44
CA VAL A 123 -12.09 -2.06 1.63
C VAL A 123 -11.83 -3.36 2.40
N LEU A 124 -12.79 -4.30 2.43
CA LEU A 124 -12.59 -5.64 3.00
C LEU A 124 -11.48 -6.43 2.30
N LEU A 125 -11.33 -6.27 0.97
CA LEU A 125 -10.22 -6.87 0.23
C LEU A 125 -8.89 -6.21 0.61
N SER A 126 -8.84 -4.87 0.65
CA SER A 126 -7.62 -4.16 1.07
C SER A 126 -7.21 -4.47 2.52
N LEU A 127 -8.18 -4.67 3.40
CA LEU A 127 -7.96 -5.11 4.78
C LEU A 127 -7.37 -6.53 4.83
N ASP A 128 -7.95 -7.48 4.08
CA ASP A 128 -7.44 -8.85 3.96
C ASP A 128 -6.01 -8.89 3.43
N ASP A 129 -5.71 -8.12 2.37
CA ASP A 129 -4.37 -8.03 1.78
C ASP A 129 -3.35 -7.43 2.76
N ALA A 130 -3.71 -6.38 3.50
CA ALA A 130 -2.84 -5.80 4.51
C ALA A 130 -2.54 -6.79 5.64
N LEU A 131 -3.53 -7.57 6.08
CA LEU A 131 -3.34 -8.63 7.07
C LEU A 131 -2.51 -9.80 6.53
N ALA A 132 -2.67 -10.15 5.26
CA ALA A 132 -1.85 -11.16 4.60
C ALA A 132 -0.37 -10.75 4.61
N MET A 133 -0.06 -9.53 4.16
CA MET A 133 1.30 -9.00 4.20
C MET A 133 1.85 -8.92 5.62
N ALA A 134 1.02 -8.52 6.60
CA ALA A 134 1.43 -8.49 7.99
C ALA A 134 1.83 -9.88 8.52
N ALA A 135 1.06 -10.93 8.20
CA ALA A 135 1.29 -12.29 8.66
C ALA A 135 2.56 -12.94 8.07
N GLU A 136 2.91 -12.58 6.84
CA GLU A 136 4.12 -13.08 6.16
C GLU A 136 5.39 -12.72 6.93
N VAL A 137 5.47 -11.45 7.36
CA VAL A 137 6.65 -10.89 8.04
C VAL A 137 6.50 -10.81 9.57
N ALA A 138 5.33 -11.16 10.11
CA ALA A 138 5.10 -11.13 11.55
C ALA A 138 6.05 -12.08 12.31
N PRO A 139 6.51 -11.66 13.50
CA PRO A 139 7.04 -12.58 14.50
C PRO A 139 6.05 -13.72 14.79
N THR A 140 6.58 -14.89 15.16
CA THR A 140 5.76 -16.10 15.40
C THR A 140 4.62 -15.85 16.38
N GLU A 141 4.85 -15.04 17.42
CA GLU A 141 3.84 -14.69 18.45
C GLU A 141 2.63 -13.91 17.92
N TYR A 142 2.78 -13.14 16.83
CA TYR A 142 1.69 -12.34 16.25
C TYR A 142 1.05 -12.97 15.02
N ARG A 143 1.69 -13.99 14.41
CA ARG A 143 1.21 -14.60 13.17
C ARG A 143 -0.18 -15.23 13.34
N ASP A 144 -0.40 -15.97 14.43
CA ASP A 144 -1.69 -16.63 14.71
C ASP A 144 -2.83 -15.62 14.97
N PRO A 145 -2.66 -14.60 15.84
CA PRO A 145 -3.66 -13.54 15.99
C PRO A 145 -4.01 -12.83 14.67
N ILE A 146 -3.02 -12.51 13.84
CA ILE A 146 -3.25 -11.88 12.53
C ILE A 146 -4.04 -12.81 11.61
N ALA A 147 -3.71 -14.11 11.60
CA ALA A 147 -4.44 -15.10 10.80
C ALA A 147 -5.91 -15.24 11.25
N GLN A 148 -6.19 -15.21 12.55
CA GLN A 148 -7.56 -15.25 13.08
C GLN A 148 -8.37 -14.02 12.64
N LEU A 149 -7.79 -12.83 12.69
CA LEU A 149 -8.45 -11.61 12.20
C LEU A 149 -8.76 -11.70 10.71
N ARG A 150 -7.84 -12.29 9.95
CA ARG A 150 -8.01 -12.48 8.51
C ARG A 150 -9.18 -13.43 8.20
N LEU A 151 -9.34 -14.51 8.97
CA LEU A 151 -10.51 -15.39 8.88
C LEU A 151 -11.81 -14.64 9.21
N GLU A 152 -11.81 -13.76 10.23
CA GLU A 152 -12.97 -12.94 10.55
C GLU A 152 -13.35 -12.00 9.39
N VAL A 153 -12.36 -11.35 8.77
CA VAL A 153 -12.54 -10.47 7.60
C VAL A 153 -13.12 -11.23 6.42
N ILE A 154 -12.62 -12.44 6.14
CA ILE A 154 -13.16 -13.31 5.08
C ILE A 154 -14.62 -13.67 5.38
N GLY A 155 -14.93 -14.03 6.63
CA GLY A 155 -16.30 -14.31 7.05
C GLY A 155 -17.23 -13.10 6.85
N ILE A 156 -16.78 -11.91 7.25
CA ILE A 156 -17.55 -10.67 7.01
C ILE A 156 -17.78 -10.47 5.51
N ARG A 157 -16.75 -10.64 4.67
CA ARG A 157 -16.87 -10.45 3.22
C ARG A 157 -17.88 -11.40 2.57
N GLN A 158 -17.99 -12.62 3.07
CA GLN A 158 -18.96 -13.61 2.60
C GLN A 158 -20.38 -13.29 3.10
N ASP A 159 -20.52 -12.85 4.34
CA ASP A 159 -21.81 -12.59 4.97
C ASP A 159 -22.44 -11.25 4.55
N PHE A 160 -21.61 -10.22 4.36
CA PHE A 160 -22.04 -8.84 4.15
C PHE A 160 -23.07 -8.63 3.02
N PRO A 161 -22.95 -9.25 1.83
CA PRO A 161 -23.97 -9.11 0.79
C PRO A 161 -25.29 -9.85 1.10
N ILE A 162 -25.30 -10.80 2.04
CA ILE A 162 -26.44 -11.66 2.35
C ILE A 162 -27.18 -11.16 3.60
N ARG A 163 -26.42 -10.76 4.63
CA ARG A 163 -26.93 -10.31 5.93
C ARG A 163 -26.07 -9.17 6.47
N PRO A 164 -26.45 -7.91 6.22
CA PRO A 164 -25.69 -6.76 6.71
C PRO A 164 -25.83 -6.52 8.22
N ASP A 165 -26.81 -7.15 8.87
CA ASP A 165 -27.09 -6.96 10.29
C ASP A 165 -25.91 -7.38 11.18
N GLY A 166 -25.54 -6.51 12.12
CA GLY A 166 -24.47 -6.76 13.09
C GLY A 166 -23.05 -6.63 12.52
N ILE A 167 -22.88 -6.27 11.25
CA ILE A 167 -21.57 -6.09 10.62
C ILE A 167 -20.80 -4.94 11.26
N GLY A 168 -21.47 -3.82 11.59
CA GLY A 168 -20.82 -2.70 12.29
C GLY A 168 -20.17 -3.11 13.61
N ALA A 169 -20.81 -3.99 14.40
CA ALA A 169 -20.24 -4.52 15.63
C ALA A 169 -19.03 -5.45 15.39
N ARG A 170 -19.07 -6.26 14.33
CA ARG A 170 -17.94 -7.10 13.91
C ARG A 170 -16.75 -6.26 13.46
N VAL A 171 -16.99 -5.22 12.65
CA VAL A 171 -15.96 -4.27 12.22
C VAL A 171 -15.31 -3.57 13.42
N GLN A 172 -16.10 -3.19 14.44
CA GLN A 172 -15.52 -2.61 15.65
C GLN A 172 -14.67 -3.60 16.46
N ARG A 173 -15.06 -4.87 16.53
CA ARG A 173 -14.21 -5.90 17.16
C ARG A 173 -12.88 -6.07 16.43
N ILE A 174 -12.88 -6.07 15.10
CA ILE A 174 -11.65 -6.09 14.30
C ILE A 174 -10.78 -4.89 14.63
N ARG A 175 -11.34 -3.68 14.64
CA ARG A 175 -10.60 -2.45 14.98
C ARG A 175 -9.94 -2.55 16.35
N GLN A 176 -10.66 -3.03 17.36
CA GLN A 176 -10.15 -3.21 18.72
C GLN A 176 -9.05 -4.27 18.78
N ALA A 177 -9.21 -5.38 18.07
CA ALA A 177 -8.24 -6.47 18.04
C ALA A 177 -6.95 -6.12 17.28
N LEU A 178 -7.00 -5.14 16.36
CA LEU A 178 -5.81 -4.63 15.67
C LEU A 178 -4.93 -3.71 16.55
N VAL A 179 -5.49 -3.07 17.59
CA VAL A 179 -4.75 -2.15 18.47
C VAL A 179 -3.55 -2.81 19.16
N PRO A 180 -3.69 -3.94 19.86
CA PRO A 180 -2.55 -4.57 20.53
C PRO A 180 -1.46 -5.06 19.56
N LEU A 181 -1.79 -5.27 18.28
CA LEU A 181 -0.87 -5.78 17.27
C LEU A 181 0.10 -4.72 16.71
N ILE A 182 -0.15 -3.43 16.94
CA ILE A 182 0.75 -2.34 16.53
C ILE A 182 1.97 -2.24 17.48
N GLY A 183 1.87 -2.80 18.67
CA GLY A 183 2.81 -2.58 19.77
C GLY A 183 3.84 -3.67 19.99
N ALA A 184 4.16 -4.52 18.99
CA ALA A 184 5.19 -5.55 19.13
C ALA A 184 6.48 -4.91 19.70
N PRO A 185 6.86 -5.21 20.96
CA PRO A 185 8.06 -4.63 21.52
C PRO A 185 9.24 -5.13 20.71
N VAL A 186 10.01 -4.21 20.12
CA VAL A 186 11.37 -4.53 19.67
C VAL A 186 12.07 -5.08 20.91
N PRO A 187 12.58 -6.32 20.92
CA PRO A 187 13.29 -6.84 22.07
C PRO A 187 14.52 -5.96 22.30
N THR A 188 14.44 -5.06 23.27
CA THR A 188 15.59 -4.32 23.78
C THR A 188 16.38 -5.30 24.63
N ARG A 189 17.53 -5.75 24.12
CA ARG A 189 18.54 -6.44 24.94
C ARG A 189 19.13 -5.50 25.97
#